data_AF-A0A0D7X046-F1
#
_entry.id   AF-A0A0D7X046-F1
#
_cell.length_a   1.000
_cell.length_b   1.000
_cell.length_c   1.000
_cell.angle_alpha   90.00
_cell.angle_beta   90.00
_cell.angle_gamma   90.00
#
_symmetry.space_group_name_H-M   'P 1'
#
loop_
_entity.id
_entity.type
_entity.pdbx_description
1 polymer ?
#
loop_
_entity_poly.entity_id
_entity_poly.type
_entity_poly.pdbx_seq_one_letter_code
_entity_poly.pdbx_strand_id
1 'polypeptide(L)'
;MNDVFKFMLDLEEPWKLADIEYDPQEEAWHLFIDFERGALFACPYCGAPCKAYDAEKKQWRHLDIWKWKTYLHARVPRTDCKQCNKITLIPVKWSRPLSHFTLDFEAWAMRLMAEMPVNAAARELREHDTRMWRIFHHYVNRAMTELDVSLVR
;
A
#
# COMPACT_ATOMS: atom_id res chain seq x y z
N MET A 1 -21.47 -0.35 10.02
CA MET A 1 -20.00 -0.43 10.23
C MET A 1 -19.27 -0.76 8.93
N ASN A 2 -19.70 -1.76 8.15
CA ASN A 2 -19.12 -2.09 6.84
C ASN A 2 -19.16 -0.91 5.84
N ASP A 3 -20.24 -0.14 5.82
CA ASP A 3 -20.37 1.01 4.90
C ASP A 3 -19.38 2.15 5.18
N VAL A 4 -18.96 2.30 6.45
CA VAL A 4 -17.99 3.34 6.85
C VAL A 4 -16.61 3.01 6.29
N PHE A 5 -16.14 1.77 6.43
CA PHE A 5 -14.84 1.37 5.88
C PHE A 5 -14.84 1.36 4.35
N LYS A 6 -15.94 0.96 3.72
CA LYS A 6 -16.09 1.08 2.26
C LYS A 6 -15.95 2.52 1.78
N PHE A 7 -16.56 3.47 2.50
CA PHE A 7 -16.44 4.88 2.20
C PHE A 7 -15.03 5.42 2.45
N MET A 8 -14.40 5.04 3.57
CA MET A 8 -13.06 5.54 3.94
C MET A 8 -11.95 5.05 3.00
N LEU A 9 -12.05 3.83 2.47
CA LEU A 9 -10.99 3.24 1.64
C LEU A 9 -10.97 3.75 0.19
N ASP A 10 -12.03 4.45 -0.25
CA ASP A 10 -12.17 4.99 -1.61
C ASP A 10 -11.74 3.99 -2.71
N LEU A 11 -12.24 2.75 -2.58
CA LEU A 11 -11.87 1.67 -3.50
C LEU A 11 -12.58 1.86 -4.84
N GLU A 12 -11.77 1.94 -5.90
CA GLU A 12 -12.27 1.94 -7.27
C GLU A 12 -12.44 0.53 -7.82
N GLU A 13 -13.34 0.37 -8.80
CA GLU A 13 -13.46 -0.88 -9.55
C GLU A 13 -12.10 -1.32 -10.12
N PRO A 14 -11.81 -2.63 -10.12
CA PRO A 14 -12.67 -3.75 -9.72
C PRO A 14 -12.53 -4.16 -8.24
N TRP A 15 -11.91 -3.33 -7.41
CA TRP A 15 -11.63 -3.65 -6.01
C TRP A 15 -12.87 -3.44 -5.14
N LYS A 16 -13.09 -4.35 -4.20
CA LYS A 16 -14.15 -4.26 -3.21
C LYS A 16 -13.69 -4.73 -1.85
N LEU A 17 -14.23 -4.11 -0.80
CA LEU A 17 -14.08 -4.60 0.56
C LEU A 17 -14.97 -5.85 0.72
N ALA A 18 -14.33 -7.02 0.77
CA ALA A 18 -14.96 -8.32 0.87
C ALA A 18 -15.31 -8.67 2.31
N ASP A 19 -14.43 -8.37 3.26
CA ASP A 19 -14.64 -8.68 4.67
C ASP A 19 -13.91 -7.74 5.64
N ILE A 20 -14.35 -7.72 6.89
CA ILE A 20 -13.81 -6.92 7.99
C ILE A 20 -13.78 -7.77 9.24
N GLU A 21 -12.57 -7.98 9.78
CA GLU A 21 -12.37 -8.72 11.02
C GLU A 21 -11.66 -7.83 12.06
N TYR A 22 -11.98 -8.04 13.34
CA TYR A 22 -11.25 -7.44 14.45
C TYR A 22 -10.54 -8.52 15.25
N ASP A 23 -9.23 -8.40 15.40
CA ASP A 23 -8.43 -9.26 16.25
C ASP A 23 -8.24 -8.60 17.63
N PRO A 24 -8.82 -9.15 18.71
CA PRO A 24 -8.67 -8.60 20.06
C PRO A 24 -7.28 -8.86 20.67
N GLN A 25 -6.52 -9.85 20.20
CA GLN A 25 -5.17 -10.13 20.68
C GLN A 25 -4.15 -9.15 20.08
N GLU A 26 -4.29 -8.84 18.79
CA GLU A 26 -3.45 -7.85 18.11
C GLU A 26 -3.94 -6.40 18.31
N GLU A 27 -5.15 -6.22 18.85
CA GLU A 27 -5.87 -4.95 18.90
C GLU A 27 -5.92 -4.27 17.52
N ALA A 28 -6.29 -5.04 16.49
CA ALA A 28 -6.16 -4.65 15.09
C ALA A 28 -7.41 -4.95 14.26
N TRP A 29 -7.72 -4.06 13.32
CA TRP A 29 -8.69 -4.28 12.25
C TRP A 29 -8.01 -4.89 11.02
N HIS A 30 -8.59 -5.94 10.46
CA HIS A 30 -8.15 -6.61 9.25
C HIS A 30 -9.21 -6.41 8.17
N LEU A 31 -8.86 -5.63 7.15
CA LEU A 31 -9.76 -5.27 6.06
C LEU A 31 -9.37 -6.07 4.83
N PHE A 32 -10.26 -6.97 4.38
CA PHE A 32 -9.99 -7.87 3.25
C PHE A 32 -10.57 -7.29 1.98
N ILE A 33 -9.67 -6.86 1.08
CA ILE A 33 -9.97 -6.31 -0.23
C ILE A 33 -9.84 -7.42 -1.27
N ASP A 34 -10.79 -7.49 -2.18
CA ASP A 34 -10.79 -8.49 -3.23
C ASP A 34 -11.37 -7.95 -4.53
N PHE A 35 -11.35 -8.78 -5.57
CA PHE A 35 -11.94 -8.52 -6.88
C PHE A 35 -12.74 -9.74 -7.36
N GLU A 36 -13.74 -9.50 -8.21
CA GLU A 36 -14.59 -10.56 -8.73
C GLU A 36 -13.91 -11.42 -9.80
N ARG A 37 -14.32 -12.69 -9.88
CA ARG A 37 -13.81 -13.58 -10.93
C ARG A 37 -14.20 -13.03 -12.31
N GLY A 38 -13.21 -12.90 -13.19
CA GLY A 38 -13.40 -12.34 -14.52
C GLY A 38 -13.20 -10.83 -14.60
N ALA A 39 -12.87 -10.16 -13.49
CA ALA A 39 -12.44 -8.77 -13.48
C ALA A 39 -11.28 -8.53 -14.45
N LEU A 40 -11.31 -7.36 -15.09
CA LEU A 40 -10.29 -6.88 -16.01
C LEU A 40 -9.41 -5.86 -15.30
N PHE A 41 -8.11 -5.95 -15.56
CA PHE A 41 -7.10 -5.04 -15.04
C PHE A 41 -6.28 -4.48 -16.21
N ALA A 42 -5.96 -3.20 -16.16
CA ALA A 42 -5.09 -2.59 -17.15
C ALA A 42 -3.65 -3.11 -16.99
N CYS A 43 -3.04 -3.58 -18.07
CA CYS A 43 -1.63 -3.93 -18.08
C CYS A 43 -0.78 -2.70 -17.71
N PRO A 44 0.15 -2.79 -16.73
CA PRO A 44 0.95 -1.65 -16.30
C PRO A 44 1.93 -1.14 -17.36
N TYR A 45 2.16 -1.89 -18.44
CA TYR A 45 3.08 -1.52 -19.51
C TYR A 45 2.39 -0.94 -20.75
N CYS A 46 1.24 -1.47 -21.15
CA CYS A 46 0.55 -1.05 -22.38
C CYS A 46 -0.91 -0.62 -22.19
N GLY A 47 -1.46 -0.70 -20.98
CA GLY A 47 -2.83 -0.31 -20.66
C GLY A 47 -3.91 -1.30 -21.12
N ALA A 48 -3.56 -2.35 -21.87
CA ALA A 48 -4.54 -3.31 -22.39
C ALA A 48 -5.31 -4.03 -21.26
N PRO A 49 -6.63 -4.25 -21.42
CA PRO A 49 -7.43 -4.96 -20.43
C PRO A 49 -7.05 -6.44 -20.40
N CYS A 50 -6.60 -6.90 -19.23
CA CYS A 50 -6.14 -8.26 -19.00
C CYS A 50 -6.96 -8.93 -17.89
N LYS A 51 -7.33 -10.19 -18.09
CA LYS A 51 -7.94 -11.00 -17.03
C LYS A 51 -6.88 -11.44 -16.03
N ALA A 52 -7.28 -11.57 -14.76
CA ALA A 52 -6.43 -12.20 -13.74
C ALA A 52 -6.12 -13.65 -14.15
N TYR A 53 -4.83 -13.98 -14.25
CA TYR A 53 -4.32 -15.33 -14.49
C TYR A 53 -4.25 -16.10 -13.18
N ASP A 54 -3.66 -15.46 -12.17
CA ASP A 54 -3.66 -15.89 -10.77
C ASP A 54 -3.63 -14.66 -9.84
N ALA A 55 -3.46 -14.88 -8.53
CA ALA A 55 -3.30 -13.79 -7.58
C ALA A 55 -2.37 -14.17 -6.43
N GLU A 56 -1.68 -13.16 -5.89
CA GLU A 56 -0.82 -13.25 -4.72
C GLU A 56 -1.51 -12.54 -3.54
N LYS A 57 -1.54 -13.17 -2.36
CA LYS A 57 -2.05 -12.51 -1.15
C LYS A 57 -1.01 -11.55 -0.61
N LYS A 58 -1.38 -10.30 -0.39
CA LYS A 58 -0.52 -9.26 0.17
C LYS A 58 -1.20 -8.59 1.36
N GLN A 59 -0.37 -8.09 2.27
CA GLN A 59 -0.81 -7.37 3.45
C GLN A 59 -0.04 -6.05 3.55
N TRP A 60 -0.74 -4.99 3.92
CA TRP A 60 -0.16 -3.69 4.23
C TRP A 60 -0.64 -3.19 5.59
N ARG A 61 0.27 -2.60 6.33
CA ARG A 61 -0.05 -1.78 7.50
C ARG A 61 -0.60 -0.43 7.03
N HIS A 62 -1.82 -0.11 7.44
CA HIS A 62 -2.46 1.18 7.21
C HIS A 62 -2.38 2.08 8.45
N LEU A 63 -2.91 3.29 8.39
CA LEU A 63 -3.02 4.18 9.56
C LEU A 63 -3.89 3.56 10.66
N ASP A 64 -3.67 4.02 11.88
CA ASP A 64 -4.48 3.61 13.02
C ASP A 64 -5.87 4.22 12.94
N ILE A 65 -6.86 3.37 13.15
CA ILE A 65 -8.26 3.78 13.23
C ILE A 65 -8.60 3.85 14.71
N TRP A 66 -8.69 5.08 15.22
CA TRP A 66 -8.66 5.38 16.65
C TRP A 66 -7.43 4.79 17.35
N LYS A 67 -7.63 3.87 18.29
CA LYS A 67 -6.55 3.22 19.04
C LYS A 67 -6.06 1.92 18.40
N TRP A 68 -6.78 1.40 17.42
CA TRP A 68 -6.53 0.08 16.86
C TRP A 68 -5.61 0.14 15.66
N LYS A 69 -4.74 -0.86 15.54
CA LYS A 69 -3.97 -1.04 14.31
C LYS A 69 -4.92 -1.37 13.16
N THR A 70 -4.49 -1.15 11.93
CA THR A 70 -5.27 -1.53 10.76
C THR A 70 -4.38 -2.12 9.70
N TYR A 71 -4.79 -3.26 9.17
CA TYR A 71 -4.11 -3.98 8.10
C TYR A 71 -5.05 -4.18 6.92
N LEU A 72 -4.59 -3.81 5.74
CA LEU A 72 -5.26 -4.13 4.48
C LEU A 72 -4.70 -5.45 3.97
N HIS A 73 -5.58 -6.38 3.64
CA HIS A 73 -5.25 -7.64 2.99
C HIS A 73 -5.84 -7.60 1.59
N ALA A 74 -5.09 -7.97 0.56
CA ALA A 74 -5.66 -8.11 -0.78
C ALA A 74 -5.10 -9.29 -1.55
N ARG A 75 -5.95 -9.91 -2.37
CA ARG A 75 -5.49 -10.74 -3.48
C ARG A 75 -5.08 -9.81 -4.62
N VAL A 76 -3.78 -9.69 -4.89
CA VAL A 76 -3.27 -8.87 -5.99
C VAL A 76 -3.11 -9.74 -7.23
N PRO A 77 -3.82 -9.46 -8.33
CA PRO A 77 -3.80 -10.31 -9.51
C PRO A 77 -2.46 -10.19 -10.24
N ARG A 78 -1.96 -11.32 -10.74
CA ARG A 78 -1.01 -11.31 -11.87
C ARG A 78 -1.80 -11.50 -13.15
N THR A 79 -1.49 -10.67 -14.13
CA THR A 79 -2.13 -10.72 -15.45
C THR A 79 -1.13 -11.17 -16.49
N ASP A 80 -1.56 -12.07 -17.37
CA ASP A 80 -0.82 -12.50 -18.55
C ASP A 80 -1.24 -11.62 -19.73
N CYS A 81 -0.46 -10.57 -19.99
CA CYS A 81 -0.76 -9.63 -21.06
C CYS A 81 -0.30 -10.20 -22.41
N LYS A 82 -1.26 -10.56 -23.28
CA LYS A 82 -0.97 -11.10 -24.62
C LYS A 82 -0.32 -10.11 -25.59
N GLN A 83 -0.48 -8.81 -25.37
CA GLN A 83 0.17 -7.78 -26.20
C GLN A 83 1.64 -7.60 -25.85
N CYS A 84 1.98 -7.60 -24.55
CA CYS A 84 3.37 -7.47 -24.10
C CYS A 84 4.10 -8.81 -23.96
N ASN A 85 3.35 -9.93 -24.02
CA ASN A 85 3.82 -11.29 -23.73
C ASN A 85 4.54 -11.38 -22.38
N LYS A 86 3.97 -10.73 -21.35
CA LYS A 86 4.53 -10.64 -19.98
C LYS A 86 3.47 -10.95 -18.94
N ILE A 87 3.87 -11.72 -17.92
CA ILE A 87 3.10 -11.91 -16.70
C ILE A 87 3.52 -10.82 -15.70
N THR A 88 2.56 -10.04 -15.23
CA THR A 88 2.84 -8.85 -14.42
C THR A 88 1.87 -8.75 -13.25
N LEU A 89 2.40 -8.46 -12.07
CA LEU A 89 1.58 -8.16 -10.90
C LEU A 89 0.97 -6.77 -11.07
N ILE A 90 -0.35 -6.66 -10.92
CA ILE A 90 -1.03 -5.37 -11.05
C ILE A 90 -0.65 -4.46 -9.88
N PRO A 91 -0.19 -3.22 -10.16
CA PRO A 91 0.05 -2.25 -9.09
C PRO A 91 -1.28 -1.86 -8.44
N VAL A 92 -1.29 -1.76 -7.11
CA VAL A 92 -2.42 -1.25 -6.35
C VAL A 92 -2.25 0.24 -6.11
N LYS A 93 -3.35 1.00 -6.03
CA LYS A 93 -3.30 2.46 -5.84
C LYS A 93 -2.84 2.87 -4.44
N TRP A 94 -3.12 2.05 -3.43
CA TRP A 94 -2.85 2.37 -2.03
C TRP A 94 -1.45 1.95 -1.54
N SER A 95 -0.60 1.34 -2.36
CA SER A 95 0.77 0.97 -1.96
C SER A 95 1.73 0.97 -3.13
N ARG A 96 2.94 1.47 -2.91
CA ARG A 96 4.05 1.28 -3.87
C ARG A 96 4.51 -0.19 -3.92
N PRO A 97 5.20 -0.60 -5.00
CA PRO A 97 5.80 -1.93 -5.08
C PRO A 97 6.74 -2.23 -3.91
N LEU A 98 6.71 -3.48 -3.43
CA LEU A 98 7.54 -4.02 -2.33
C LEU A 98 7.34 -3.36 -0.96
N SER A 99 6.46 -2.37 -0.83
CA SER A 99 6.11 -1.85 0.49
C SER A 99 5.13 -2.78 1.19
N HIS A 100 5.27 -2.82 2.51
CA HIS A 100 4.34 -3.47 3.45
C HIS A 100 3.47 -2.42 4.16
N PHE A 101 3.44 -1.19 3.64
CA PHE A 101 2.68 -0.05 4.16
C PHE A 101 1.85 0.57 3.06
N THR A 102 0.71 1.13 3.43
CA THR A 102 -0.07 1.97 2.50
C THR A 102 0.60 3.31 2.26
N LEU A 103 0.32 3.98 1.15
CA LEU A 103 0.82 5.31 0.83
C LEU A 103 0.45 6.33 1.92
N ASP A 104 -0.75 6.28 2.48
CA ASP A 104 -1.17 7.18 3.56
C ASP A 104 -0.35 6.98 4.83
N PHE A 105 -0.05 5.72 5.16
CA PHE A 105 0.85 5.39 6.26
C PHE A 105 2.25 5.94 6.01
N GLU A 106 2.82 5.71 4.82
CA GLU A 106 4.15 6.21 4.48
C GLU A 106 4.20 7.74 4.50
N ALA A 107 3.17 8.42 4.00
CA ALA A 107 3.05 9.87 4.04
C ALA A 107 2.99 10.41 5.48
N TRP A 108 2.21 9.78 6.35
CA TRP A 108 2.15 10.14 7.76
C TRP A 108 3.47 9.88 8.48
N ALA A 109 4.12 8.75 8.20
CA ALA A 109 5.44 8.44 8.75
C ALA A 109 6.50 9.48 8.35
N MET A 110 6.51 9.90 7.08
CA MET A 110 7.41 10.96 6.61
C MET A 110 7.16 12.30 7.31
N ARG A 111 5.89 12.66 7.58
CA ARG A 111 5.56 13.88 8.33
C ARG A 111 6.10 13.82 9.76
N LEU A 112 5.94 12.70 10.46
CA LEU A 112 6.50 12.56 11.80
C LEU A 112 8.03 12.63 11.77
N MET A 113 8.68 11.90 10.86
CA MET A 113 10.15 11.89 10.76
C MET A 113 10.75 13.24 10.35
N ALA A 114 9.97 14.17 9.80
CA ALA A 114 10.41 15.54 9.56
C ALA A 114 10.52 16.35 10.87
N GLU A 115 9.70 16.03 11.87
CA GLU A 115 9.57 16.78 13.12
C GLU A 115 10.24 16.10 14.33
N MET A 116 10.59 14.82 14.22
CA MET A 116 11.20 14.06 15.31
C MET A 116 12.18 12.97 14.85
N PRO A 117 13.07 12.49 15.73
CA PRO A 117 13.96 11.38 15.41
C PRO A 117 13.20 10.12 14.94
N VAL A 118 13.77 9.36 14.01
CA VAL A 118 13.15 8.17 13.40
C VAL A 118 12.69 7.15 14.45
N ASN A 119 13.46 6.96 15.53
CA ASN A 119 13.09 6.05 16.61
C ASN A 119 11.88 6.54 17.43
N ALA A 120 11.67 7.86 17.55
CA ALA A 120 10.50 8.43 18.20
C ALA A 120 9.27 8.26 17.30
N ALA A 121 9.38 8.59 16.01
CA ALA A 121 8.31 8.37 15.04
C ALA A 121 7.90 6.89 14.97
N ALA A 122 8.85 5.96 15.02
CA ALA A 122 8.58 4.53 15.04
C ALA A 122 7.74 4.10 16.26
N ARG A 123 8.02 4.65 17.46
CA ARG A 123 7.24 4.39 18.66
C ARG A 123 5.81 4.92 18.54
N GLU A 124 5.64 6.15 18.05
CA GLU A 124 4.30 6.75 17.80
C GLU A 124 3.49 5.91 16.81
N LEU A 125 4.14 5.40 15.77
CA LEU A 125 3.51 4.55 14.74
C LEU A 125 3.33 3.08 15.16
N ARG A 126 3.84 2.71 16.34
CA ARG A 126 3.84 1.34 16.89
C ARG A 126 4.50 0.33 15.94
N GLU A 127 5.61 0.74 15.34
CA GLU A 127 6.40 0.00 14.34
C GLU A 127 7.89 -0.07 14.71
N HIS A 128 8.62 -0.97 14.06
CA HIS A 128 10.07 -1.02 14.19
C HIS A 128 10.74 0.12 13.41
N ASP A 129 11.73 0.75 14.02
CA ASP A 129 12.52 1.84 13.45
C ASP A 129 13.22 1.47 12.13
N THR A 130 13.72 0.24 12.00
CA THR A 130 14.31 -0.28 10.76
C THR A 130 13.34 -0.23 9.57
N ARG A 131 12.03 -0.40 9.82
CA ARG A 131 11.00 -0.25 8.78
C ARG A 131 10.78 1.22 8.41
N MET A 132 10.87 2.13 9.39
CA MET A 132 10.77 3.57 9.16
C MET A 132 11.95 4.10 8.35
N TRP A 133 13.17 3.65 8.64
CA TRP A 133 14.35 3.97 7.84
C TRP A 133 14.20 3.55 6.38
N ARG A 134 13.56 2.40 6.09
CA ARG A 134 13.28 1.98 4.71
C ARG A 134 12.33 2.93 3.99
N ILE A 135 11.32 3.48 4.67
CA ILE A 135 10.42 4.50 4.12
C ILE A 135 11.21 5.79 3.88
N PHE A 136 11.93 6.26 4.90
CA PHE A 136 12.73 7.48 4.85
C PHE A 136 13.71 7.48 3.67
N HIS A 137 14.54 6.44 3.56
CA HIS A 137 15.51 6.33 2.48
C HIS A 137 14.86 6.25 1.11
N HIS A 138 13.70 5.59 0.98
CA HIS A 138 12.99 5.55 -0.30
C HIS A 138 12.65 6.96 -0.81
N TYR A 139 12.04 7.78 0.05
CA TYR A 139 11.60 9.12 -0.36
C TYR A 139 12.74 10.13 -0.45
N VAL A 140 13.69 10.11 0.50
CA VAL A 140 14.83 11.03 0.48
C VAL A 140 15.75 10.73 -0.70
N ASN A 141 16.09 9.47 -0.97
CA ASN A 141 16.96 9.15 -2.11
C ASN A 141 16.30 9.52 -3.44
N ARG A 142 14.98 9.34 -3.55
CA ARG A 142 14.23 9.77 -4.73
C ARG A 142 14.32 11.29 -4.91
N ALA A 143 14.03 12.06 -3.85
CA ALA A 143 14.11 13.53 -3.90
C ALA A 143 15.53 14.03 -4.21
N MET A 144 16.56 13.39 -3.63
CA MET A 144 17.96 13.73 -3.88
C MET A 144 18.39 13.44 -5.31
N THR A 145 17.79 12.45 -5.98
CA THR A 145 18.07 12.15 -7.39
C THR A 145 17.44 13.18 -8.33
N GLU A 146 16.30 13.76 -7.93
CA GLU A 146 15.58 14.78 -8.71
C GLU A 146 16.19 16.19 -8.53
N LEU A 147 16.98 16.41 -7.47
CA LEU A 147 17.66 17.67 -7.19
C LEU A 147 18.91 17.84 -8.08
N ASP A 148 18.92 18.88 -8.91
CA ASP A 148 20.13 19.32 -9.61
C ASP A 148 21.04 20.10 -8.67
N VAL A 149 22.04 19.40 -8.12
CA VAL A 149 23.04 19.97 -7.20
C VAL A 149 24.26 20.54 -7.93
N SER A 150 24.25 20.62 -9.27
CA SER A 150 25.38 21.13 -10.06
C SER A 150 25.71 22.61 -9.81
N LEU A 151 24.78 23.36 -9.20
CA LEU A 151 24.91 24.79 -8.90
C LEU A 151 25.29 25.09 -7.45
N VAL A 152 25.46 24.08 -6.60
CA VAL A 152 25.85 24.28 -5.19
C VAL A 152 27.38 24.16 -5.09
N ARG A 153 28.05 25.31 -4.95
CA ARG A 153 29.49 25.44 -4.73
C ARG A 153 29.83 25.64 -3.27
#